data_AF-A0A3C0GLX6-F1
#
_entry.id   AF-A0A3C0GLX6-F1
#
_cell.length_a   1.000
_cell.length_b   1.000
_cell.length_c   1.000
_cell.angle_alpha   90.00
_cell.angle_beta   90.00
_cell.angle_gamma   90.00
#
_symmetry.space_group_name_H-M   'P 1'
#
loop_
_entity.id
_entity.type
_entity.pdbx_description
1 polymer ?
#
loop_
_entity_poly.entity_id
_entity_poly.type
_entity_poly.pdbx_seq_one_letter_code
_entity_poly.pdbx_strand_id
1 'polypeptide(L)' 'MPDITVSFTDAQWTRIVAASSYIKAPNNGTGNIDANYLADFWKDQISEQVKAYEKEQASISDF' A
#
# COMPACT_ATOMS: atom_id res chain seq x y z
N MET A 1 -15.92 9.70 -4.55
CA MET A 1 -14.82 9.45 -3.60
C MET A 1 -14.05 10.77 -3.44
N PRO A 2 -13.72 11.22 -2.23
CA PRO A 2 -12.86 12.39 -2.07
C PRO A 2 -11.45 12.05 -2.57
N ASP A 3 -10.88 12.90 -3.42
CA ASP A 3 -9.50 12.77 -3.84
C ASP A 3 -8.58 13.27 -2.73
N ILE A 4 -7.63 12.42 -2.33
CA ILE A 4 -6.61 12.75 -1.33
C ILE A 4 -5.26 12.75 -2.04
N THR A 5 -4.54 13.87 -1.95
CA THR A 5 -3.17 13.99 -2.46
C THR A 5 -2.20 14.01 -1.29
N VAL A 6 -1.18 13.15 -1.37
CA VAL A 6 -0.04 13.13 -0.44
C VAL A 6 1.22 13.36 -1.25
N SER A 7 2.07 14.27 -0.80
CA SER A 7 3.34 14.60 -1.46
C SER A 7 4.51 14.45 -0.50
N PHE A 8 5.61 13.90 -1.00
CA PHE A 8 6.89 13.85 -0.29
C PHE A 8 7.80 14.99 -0.73
N THR A 9 8.61 15.50 0.20
CA THR A 9 9.73 16.37 -0.15
C THR A 9 10.85 15.56 -0.82
N ASP A 10 11.75 16.22 -1.54
CA ASP A 10 12.90 15.56 -2.18
C ASP A 10 13.76 14.75 -1.19
N ALA A 11 13.93 15.29 0.03
CA ALA A 11 14.68 14.62 1.09
C ALA A 11 13.96 13.35 1.59
N GLN A 12 12.63 13.39 1.68
CA GLN A 12 11.83 12.22 2.03
C GLN A 12 11.87 11.18 0.89
N TRP A 13 11.74 11.63 -0.36
CA TRP A 13 11.82 10.75 -1.53
C TRP A 13 13.16 10.04 -1.65
N THR A 14 14.26 10.76 -1.41
CA THR A 14 15.61 10.19 -1.40
C THR A 14 15.72 9.06 -0.37
N ARG A 15 15.13 9.22 0.82
CA ARG A 15 15.10 8.17 1.86
C ARG A 15 14.25 6.98 1.45
N ILE A 16 13.13 7.21 0.77
CA ILE A 16 12.27 6.14 0.23
C ILE A 16 13.01 5.30 -0.80
N VAL A 17 13.69 5.95 -1.76
CA VAL A 17 14.49 5.26 -2.80
C VAL A 17 15.61 4.45 -2.16
N ALA A 18 16.33 5.02 -1.18
CA ALA A 18 17.37 4.32 -0.45
C ALA A 18 16.85 3.07 0.30
N ALA A 19 15.63 3.14 0.83
CA ALA A 19 14.97 2.02 1.51
C ALA A 19 14.23 1.06 0.57
N SER A 20 14.34 1.22 -0.76
CA SER A 20 13.49 0.51 -1.73
C SER A 20 13.58 -1.01 -1.67
N SER A 21 14.74 -1.58 -1.29
CA SER A 21 14.91 -3.02 -1.12
C SER A 21 14.02 -3.58 0.01
N TYR A 22 13.90 -2.85 1.12
CA TYR A 22 13.04 -3.23 2.25
C TYR A 22 11.56 -3.08 1.92
N ILE A 23 11.21 -2.08 1.12
CA ILE A 23 9.82 -1.81 0.71
C ILE A 23 9.35 -2.87 -0.31
N LYS A 24 10.22 -3.33 -1.21
CA LYS A 24 9.89 -4.31 -2.25
C LYS A 24 9.94 -5.76 -1.76
N ALA A 25 10.81 -6.06 -0.79
CA ALA A 25 10.99 -7.40 -0.25
C ALA A 25 9.69 -8.14 0.14
N PRO A 26 8.73 -7.53 0.88
CA PRO A 26 7.51 -8.24 1.26
C PRO A 26 6.59 -8.63 0.09
N ASN A 27 6.69 -7.94 -1.06
CA ASN A 27 5.78 -8.14 -2.20
C ASN A 27 6.46 -8.69 -3.46
N ASN A 28 7.73 -9.13 -3.37
CA ASN A 28 8.53 -9.55 -4.53
C ASN A 28 8.51 -8.54 -5.70
N GLY A 29 8.38 -7.26 -5.40
CA GLY A 29 8.20 -6.22 -6.41
C GLY A 29 9.46 -6.04 -7.25
N THR A 30 9.37 -6.23 -8.57
CA THR A 30 10.43 -5.92 -9.53
C THR A 30 10.29 -4.49 -10.07
N GLY A 31 11.41 -3.79 -10.32
CA GLY A 31 11.41 -2.47 -10.93
C GLY A 31 11.85 -1.34 -10.00
N ASN A 32 11.69 -0.08 -10.40
CA ASN A 32 12.04 1.09 -9.59
C ASN A 32 10.92 1.39 -8.58
N ILE A 33 11.29 2.01 -7.44
CA ILE A 33 10.25 2.58 -6.56
C ILE A 33 9.89 3.94 -7.13
N ASP A 34 8.63 4.11 -7.50
CA ASP A 34 8.06 5.37 -7.96
C ASP A 34 6.70 5.61 -7.31
N ALA A 35 6.08 6.75 -7.60
CA ALA A 35 4.79 7.11 -7.04
C ALA A 35 3.68 6.11 -7.41
N ASN A 36 3.75 5.53 -8.62
CA ASN A 36 2.76 4.55 -9.08
C ASN A 36 2.93 3.23 -8.33
N TYR A 37 4.17 2.75 -8.17
CA TYR A 37 4.47 1.56 -7.37
C TYR A 37 3.91 1.69 -5.95
N LEU A 38 4.14 2.83 -5.28
CA LEU A 38 3.62 3.06 -3.93
C LEU A 38 2.09 3.15 -3.91
N ALA A 39 1.48 3.81 -4.89
CA ALA A 39 0.03 3.91 -4.98
C ALA A 39 -0.62 2.54 -5.14
N ASP A 40 -0.07 1.69 -6.01
CA ASP A 40 -0.58 0.35 -6.25
C ASP A 40 -0.35 -0.56 -5.03
N PHE A 41 0.86 -0.50 -4.44
CA PHE A 41 1.18 -1.22 -3.19
C PHE A 41 0.18 -0.92 -2.07
N TRP A 42 -0.11 0.36 -1.81
CA TRP A 42 -1.03 0.73 -0.74
C TRP A 42 -2.49 0.42 -1.07
N LYS A 43 -2.90 0.55 -2.34
CA LYS A 43 -4.23 0.11 -2.79
C LYS A 43 -4.43 -1.37 -2.54
N ASP A 44 -3.44 -2.20 -2.86
CA ASP A 44 -3.52 -3.65 -2.65
C ASP A 44 -3.62 -3.98 -1.16
N GLN A 45 -2.74 -3.40 -0.33
CA GLN A 45 -2.75 -3.60 1.12
C GLN A 45 -4.07 -3.19 1.78
N ILE A 46 -4.61 -2.01 1.42
CA ILE A 46 -5.89 -1.54 1.94
C ILE A 46 -7.02 -2.46 1.47
N SER A 47 -6.99 -2.89 0.20
CA SER A 47 -8.00 -3.80 -0.35
C SER A 47 -8.03 -5.14 0.38
N GLU A 48 -6.87 -5.69 0.75
CA GLU A 48 -6.79 -6.91 1.55
C GLU A 48 -7.37 -6.71 2.96
N GLN A 49 -7.06 -5.60 3.61
CA GLN A 49 -7.60 -5.28 4.94
C GLN A 49 -9.13 -5.11 4.91
N VAL A 50 -9.67 -4.44 3.89
CA VAL A 50 -11.12 -4.28 3.72
C VAL A 50 -11.78 -5.65 3.52
N LYS A 51 -11.24 -6.49 2.62
CA LYS A 51 -11.75 -7.85 2.39
C LYS A 51 -11.70 -8.71 3.66
N ALA A 52 -10.64 -8.58 4.45
CA ALA A 52 -10.51 -9.31 5.71
C ALA A 52 -11.59 -8.87 6.71
N TYR A 53 -11.78 -7.56 6.89
CA TYR A 53 -12.84 -7.01 7.72
C TYR A 53 -14.23 -7.45 7.26
N GLU A 54 -14.53 -7.37 5.97
CA GLU A 54 -15.82 -7.80 5.40
C GLU A 54 -16.08 -9.28 5.67
N LYS A 55 -15.05 -10.14 5.54
CA LYS A 55 -15.15 -11.56 5.86
C LYS A 55 -15.43 -11.81 7.35
N GLU A 56 -14.78 -11.07 8.24
CA GLU A 56 -15.02 -11.16 9.68
C GLU A 56 -16.47 -10.77 10.01
N GLN A 57 -16.97 -9.66 9.46
CA GLN A 57 -18.35 -9.22 9.70
C GLN A 57 -19.38 -10.20 9.14
N ALA A 58 -19.14 -10.76 7.95
CA ALA A 58 -20.01 -11.79 7.37
C ALA A 58 -20.04 -13.06 8.24
N SER A 59 -18.91 -13.47 8.83
CA SER A 59 -18.85 -14.63 9.73
C SER A 59 -19.58 -14.43 11.06
N ILE A 60 -19.82 -13.18 11.47
CA ILE A 60 -20.56 -12.85 12.69
C ILE A 60 -22.09 -12.83 12.44
N SER A 61 -22.54 -12.63 11.20
CA SER A 61 -23.98 -12.54 10.88
C SER A 61 -24.69 -13.87 10.60
N ASP A 62 -23.98 -15.01 10.59
CA ASP A 62 -24.55 -16.34 10.32
C ASP A 62 -25.08 -17.06 11.59
N PHE A 63 -25.61 -16.31 12.57
CA PHE A 63 -26.31 -16.85 13.74
C PHE A 63 -27.84 -16.70 13.63
#